data_AF-A0A2J8WJY8-F1
#
_entry.id   AF-A0A2J8WJY8-F1
#
_cell.length_a   1.000
_cell.length_b   1.000
_cell.length_c   1.000
_cell.angle_alpha   90.00
_cell.angle_beta   90.00
_cell.angle_gamma   90.00
#
_symmetry.space_group_name_H-M   'P 1'
#
loop_
_entity.id
_entity.type
_entity.pdbx_description
1 polymer ?
#
loop_
_entity_poly.entity_id
_entity_poly.type
_entity_poly.pdbx_seq_one_letter_code
_entity_poly.pdbx_strand_id
1 'polypeptide(L)'
;MGKRDNRVAYMNPIAMARSRGPIQSSGPTIQDYLNRPRPTWEEVKEQLEKKKKGSKALAEFEEKMNENWKKELEKHREKLLSGSESSSKKRQRKKKEKKKSGRFF
;
A
#
# COMPACT_ATOMS: atom_id res chain seq x y z
N MET A 1 -56.64 -34.04 46.69
CA MET A 1 -55.27 -34.55 46.96
C MET A 1 -54.89 -35.53 45.85
N GLY A 2 -54.40 -35.01 44.71
CA GLY A 2 -54.09 -35.85 43.53
C GLY A 2 -52.75 -36.55 43.69
N LYS A 3 -52.69 -37.86 43.39
CA LYS A 3 -51.47 -38.67 43.43
C LYS A 3 -50.47 -38.12 42.40
N ARG A 4 -49.26 -37.76 42.85
CA ARG A 4 -48.15 -37.42 41.95
C ARG A 4 -47.71 -38.68 41.22
N ASP A 5 -47.55 -38.59 39.92
CA ASP A 5 -47.07 -39.68 39.08
C ASP A 5 -45.59 -39.94 39.42
N ASN A 6 -45.25 -41.18 39.83
CA ASN A 6 -43.90 -41.57 40.31
C ASN A 6 -43.01 -42.11 39.19
N ARG A 7 -43.43 -41.98 37.92
CA ARG A 7 -42.62 -42.37 36.77
C ARG A 7 -41.48 -41.38 36.59
N VAL A 8 -40.38 -41.61 37.31
CA VAL A 8 -39.11 -40.94 37.08
C VAL A 8 -38.61 -41.42 35.73
N ALA A 9 -38.67 -40.56 34.72
CA ALA A 9 -38.03 -40.84 33.45
C ALA A 9 -36.54 -41.08 33.73
N TYR A 10 -36.01 -42.23 33.32
CA TYR A 10 -34.58 -42.52 33.45
C TYR A 10 -33.80 -41.50 32.63
N MET A 11 -33.17 -40.55 33.32
CA MET A 11 -32.30 -39.57 32.70
C MET A 11 -30.87 -40.11 32.71
N ASN A 12 -30.25 -40.16 31.53
CA ASN A 12 -28.88 -40.64 31.39
C ASN A 12 -27.91 -39.71 32.16
N PRO A 13 -27.20 -40.19 33.20
CA PRO A 13 -26.33 -39.35 34.02
C PRO A 13 -25.15 -38.76 33.22
N ILE A 14 -24.70 -39.44 32.16
CA ILE A 14 -23.63 -38.94 31.27
C ILE A 14 -24.15 -37.76 30.45
N ALA A 15 -25.38 -37.84 29.94
CA ALA A 15 -26.00 -36.73 29.21
C ALA A 15 -26.25 -35.53 30.14
N MET A 16 -26.67 -35.78 31.39
CA MET A 16 -26.85 -34.74 32.40
C MET A 16 -25.54 -34.06 32.82
N ALA A 17 -24.45 -34.81 32.93
CA ALA A 17 -23.14 -34.25 33.22
C ALA A 17 -22.63 -33.38 32.06
N ARG A 18 -22.90 -33.79 30.80
CA ARG A 18 -22.56 -33.03 29.60
C ARG A 18 -23.35 -31.73 29.46
N SER A 19 -24.65 -31.74 29.79
CA SER A 19 -25.49 -30.54 29.71
C SER A 19 -25.24 -29.53 30.83
N ARG A 20 -24.80 -30.00 32.00
CA ARG A 20 -24.34 -29.16 33.12
C ARG A 20 -22.89 -28.69 32.99
N GLY A 21 -22.13 -29.30 32.08
CA GLY A 21 -20.75 -28.90 31.80
C GLY A 21 -20.69 -27.58 31.03
N PRO A 22 -19.53 -26.90 31.05
CA PRO A 22 -19.32 -25.71 30.22
C PRO A 22 -19.60 -26.04 28.76
N ILE A 23 -20.41 -25.18 28.10
CA ILE A 23 -20.76 -25.32 26.69
C ILE A 23 -19.47 -25.46 25.89
N GLN A 24 -19.32 -26.58 25.18
CA GLN A 24 -18.23 -26.83 24.24
C GLN A 24 -18.46 -25.95 23.00
N SER A 25 -18.32 -24.63 23.17
CA SER A 25 -18.49 -23.66 22.09
C SER A 25 -17.28 -23.76 21.18
N SER A 26 -17.37 -24.58 20.13
CA SER A 26 -16.34 -24.75 19.10
C SER A 26 -16.21 -23.53 18.18
N GLY A 27 -16.55 -22.33 18.64
CA GLY A 27 -16.48 -21.12 17.84
C GLY A 27 -17.11 -19.90 18.51
N PRO A 28 -17.08 -18.76 17.80
CA PRO A 28 -17.69 -17.52 18.27
C PRO A 28 -19.20 -17.71 18.44
N THR A 29 -19.71 -17.29 19.59
CA THR A 29 -21.14 -17.27 19.89
C THR A 29 -21.84 -16.19 19.06
N ILE A 30 -23.16 -16.32 18.89
CA ILE A 30 -23.98 -15.33 18.17
C ILE A 30 -23.76 -13.90 18.70
N GLN A 31 -23.61 -13.74 20.02
CA GLN A 31 -23.27 -12.46 20.64
C GLN A 31 -21.93 -11.89 20.16
N ASP A 32 -20.94 -12.74 19.84
CA ASP A 32 -19.63 -12.31 19.32
C ASP A 32 -19.73 -11.72 17.91
N TYR A 33 -20.81 -11.99 17.18
CA TYR A 33 -21.10 -11.33 15.90
C TYR A 33 -21.88 -10.04 16.09
N LEU A 34 -22.83 -10.03 17.04
CA LEU A 34 -23.65 -8.86 17.36
C LEU A 34 -22.83 -7.74 18.00
N ASN A 35 -21.82 -8.08 18.79
CA ASN A 35 -20.95 -7.15 19.51
C ASN A 35 -19.74 -6.67 18.68
N ARG A 36 -19.64 -7.04 17.40
CA ARG A 36 -18.52 -6.58 16.56
C ARG A 36 -18.58 -5.07 16.41
N PRO A 37 -17.43 -4.37 16.48
CA PRO A 37 -17.38 -2.96 16.16
C PRO A 37 -17.86 -2.79 14.71
N ARG A 38 -18.97 -2.06 14.55
CA ARG A 38 -19.48 -1.73 13.23
C ARG A 38 -18.65 -0.56 12.72
N PRO A 39 -18.09 -0.65 11.51
CA PRO A 39 -17.34 0.46 10.96
C PRO A 39 -18.26 1.66 10.81
N THR A 40 -17.74 2.84 11.13
CA THR A 40 -18.51 4.07 10.93
C THR A 40 -18.64 4.37 9.45
N TRP A 41 -19.64 5.18 9.06
CA TRP A 41 -19.83 5.56 7.66
C TRP A 41 -18.59 6.27 7.08
N GLU A 42 -17.84 6.98 7.92
CA GLU A 42 -16.59 7.65 7.55
C GLU A 42 -15.48 6.64 7.23
N GLU A 43 -15.31 5.60 8.04
CA GLU A 43 -14.33 4.54 7.81
C GLU A 43 -14.69 3.73 6.55
N VAL A 44 -15.98 3.45 6.33
CA VAL A 44 -16.45 2.78 5.11
C VAL A 44 -16.16 3.62 3.87
N LYS A 45 -16.38 4.93 3.95
CA LYS A 45 -16.06 5.87 2.87
C LYS A 45 -14.56 5.94 2.61
N GLU A 46 -13.73 5.99 3.65
CA GLU A 46 -12.28 5.98 3.51
C GLU A 46 -11.78 4.66 2.91
N GLN A 47 -12.36 3.52 3.27
CA GLN A 47 -12.04 2.23 2.67
C GLN A 47 -12.45 2.16 1.19
N LEU A 48 -13.60 2.72 0.82
CA LEU A 48 -14.03 2.84 -0.58
C LEU A 48 -13.09 3.75 -1.38
N GLU A 49 -12.66 4.87 -0.81
CA GLU A 49 -11.67 5.77 -1.43
C GLU A 49 -10.30 5.10 -1.56
N LYS A 50 -9.84 4.34 -0.55
CA LYS A 50 -8.60 3.54 -0.61
C LYS A 50 -8.70 2.44 -1.67
N LYS A 51 -9.83 1.75 -1.77
CA LYS A 51 -10.09 0.75 -2.82
C LYS A 51 -10.16 1.39 -4.21
N LYS A 52 -10.78 2.56 -4.34
CA LYS A 52 -10.84 3.32 -5.60
C LYS A 52 -9.48 3.89 -6.01
N LYS A 53 -8.65 4.31 -5.05
CA LYS A 53 -7.27 4.76 -5.29
C LYS A 53 -6.30 3.62 -5.66
N GLY A 54 -6.76 2.37 -5.72
CA GLY A 54 -5.96 1.23 -6.13
C GLY A 54 -4.81 0.92 -5.15
N SER A 55 -3.93 0.01 -5.56
CA SER A 55 -2.79 -0.42 -4.75
C SER A 55 -1.79 0.72 -4.57
N LYS A 56 -1.76 1.35 -3.39
CA LYS A 56 -0.74 2.34 -2.98
C LYS A 56 0.69 1.90 -3.33
N ALA A 57 0.98 0.60 -3.18
CA ALA A 57 2.28 0.02 -3.51
C ALA A 57 2.64 0.07 -5.00
N LEU A 58 1.65 0.01 -5.91
CA LEU A 58 1.87 0.17 -7.35
C LEU A 58 2.15 1.63 -7.69
N ALA A 59 1.41 2.57 -7.11
CA ALA A 59 1.65 4.00 -7.29
C ALA A 59 3.04 4.41 -6.79
N GLU A 60 3.45 3.94 -5.60
CA GLU A 60 4.79 4.20 -5.05
C GLU A 60 5.92 3.58 -5.90
N PHE A 61 5.69 2.40 -6.50
CA PHE A 61 6.64 1.78 -7.43
C PHE A 61 6.76 2.56 -8.75
N GLU A 62 5.63 2.99 -9.31
CA GLU A 62 5.57 3.82 -10.53
C GLU A 62 6.24 5.18 -10.32
N GLU A 63 6.03 5.84 -9.18
CA GLU A 63 6.69 7.10 -8.83
C GLU A 63 8.20 6.94 -8.72
N LYS A 64 8.69 5.89 -8.04
CA LYS A 64 10.13 5.61 -7.90
C LYS A 64 10.82 5.38 -9.24
N MET A 65 10.16 4.69 -10.17
CA MET A 65 10.67 4.51 -11.53
C MET A 65 10.70 5.83 -12.30
N ASN A 66 9.67 6.65 -12.15
CA ASN A 66 9.57 7.96 -12.80
C ASN A 66 10.63 8.96 -12.31
N GLU A 67 10.95 8.95 -11.01
CA GLU A 67 12.06 9.73 -10.45
C GLU A 67 13.41 9.35 -11.05
N ASN A 68 13.67 8.05 -11.22
CA ASN A 68 14.90 7.57 -11.83
C ASN A 68 15.01 8.01 -13.29
N TRP A 69 13.94 7.89 -14.07
CA TRP A 69 13.91 8.38 -15.45
C TRP A 69 14.10 9.89 -15.54
N LYS A 70 13.49 10.69 -14.65
CA LYS A 70 13.71 12.13 -14.59
C LYS A 70 15.18 12.47 -14.34
N LYS A 71 15.81 11.81 -13.37
CA LYS A 71 17.25 12.00 -13.06
C LYS A 71 18.13 11.63 -14.25
N GLU A 72 17.80 10.58 -14.98
CA GLU A 72 18.56 10.14 -16.14
C GLU A 72 18.42 11.11 -17.33
N LEU A 73 17.21 11.60 -17.60
CA LEU A 73 16.95 12.64 -18.59
C LEU A 73 17.65 13.95 -18.25
N GLU A 74 17.66 14.35 -16.97
CA GLU A 74 18.33 15.54 -16.49
C GLU A 74 19.86 15.44 -16.65
N LYS A 75 20.47 14.30 -16.26
CA LYS A 75 21.89 14.02 -16.51
C LYS A 75 22.25 14.07 -17.99
N HIS A 76 21.40 13.53 -18.86
CA HIS A 76 21.63 13.56 -20.30
C HIS A 76 21.54 14.99 -20.85
N ARG A 77 20.59 15.78 -20.35
CA ARG A 77 20.42 17.19 -20.71
C ARG A 77 21.63 18.03 -20.28
N GLU A 78 22.13 17.81 -19.07
CA GLU A 78 23.33 18.48 -18.55
C GLU A 78 24.60 18.13 -19.34
N LYS A 79 24.77 16.87 -19.74
CA LYS A 79 25.89 16.44 -20.60
C LYS A 79 25.86 17.13 -21.96
N LEU A 80 24.69 17.27 -22.58
CA LEU A 80 24.56 17.97 -23.86
C LEU A 80 24.87 19.47 -23.73
N LEU A 81 24.36 20.11 -22.67
CA LEU A 81 24.57 21.53 -22.42
C LEU A 81 26.06 21.83 -22.13
N SER A 82 26.69 21.06 -21.23
CA SER A 82 28.12 21.22 -20.89
C SER A 82 29.07 20.89 -22.05
N GLY A 83 28.73 19.90 -22.88
CA GLY A 83 29.46 19.57 -24.11
C GLY A 83 29.39 20.68 -25.17
N SER A 84 28.26 21.40 -25.24
CA SER A 84 28.08 22.49 -26.20
C SER A 84 28.84 23.77 -25.82
N GLU A 85 28.92 24.11 -24.53
CA GLU A 85 29.64 25.29 -24.04
C GLU A 85 31.15 25.16 -24.24
N SER A 86 31.72 23.98 -23.96
CA SER A 86 33.16 23.73 -24.13
C SER A 86 33.59 23.73 -25.60
N SER A 87 32.77 23.14 -26.48
CA SER A 87 32.97 23.11 -27.93
C SER A 87 32.93 24.50 -28.55
N SER A 88 31.93 25.32 -28.20
CA SER A 88 31.76 26.67 -28.75
C SER A 88 32.92 27.61 -28.37
N LYS A 89 33.39 27.53 -27.11
CA LYS A 89 34.51 28.32 -26.59
C LYS A 89 35.84 27.96 -27.27
N LYS A 90 36.07 26.66 -27.53
CA LYS A 90 37.25 26.19 -28.28
C LYS A 90 37.23 26.64 -29.74
N ARG A 91 36.05 26.63 -30.37
CA ARG A 91 35.86 27.08 -31.76
C ARG A 91 36.04 28.59 -31.90
N GLN A 92 35.58 29.39 -30.94
CA GLN A 92 35.80 30.84 -30.91
C GLN A 92 37.29 31.22 -30.70
N ARG A 93 38.00 30.56 -29.77
CA ARG A 93 39.45 30.79 -29.57
C ARG A 93 40.26 30.53 -30.84
N LYS A 94 40.00 29.40 -31.52
CA LYS A 94 40.68 29.03 -32.77
C LYS A 94 40.41 30.04 -33.91
N LYS A 95 39.21 30.63 -33.97
CA LYS A 95 38.87 31.69 -34.94
C LYS A 95 39.58 33.01 -34.60
N LYS A 96 39.76 33.34 -33.32
CA LYS A 96 40.45 34.55 -32.87
C LYS A 96 41.97 34.48 -33.09
N GLU A 97 42.58 33.31 -32.91
CA GLU A 97 44.00 33.07 -33.24
C GLU A 97 44.28 33.19 -34.74
N LYS A 98 43.47 32.54 -35.60
CA LYS A 98 43.63 32.66 -37.05
C LYS A 98 43.54 34.11 -37.55
N LYS A 99 42.69 34.94 -36.92
CA LYS A 99 42.58 36.38 -37.24
C LYS A 99 43.77 37.21 -36.75
N LYS A 100 44.49 36.75 -35.71
CA LYS A 100 45.72 37.40 -35.24
C LYS A 100 46.94 37.00 -36.07
N SER A 101 47.05 35.73 -36.47
CA SER A 101 48.17 35.24 -37.28
C SER A 101 48.17 35.76 -38.71
N GLY A 102 47.00 36.08 -39.28
CA GLY A 102 46.90 36.67 -40.63
C GLY A 102 47.13 38.18 -40.71
N ARG A 103 47.58 38.82 -39.63
CA ARG A 103 47.84 40.28 -39.56
C ARG A 103 49.32 40.64 -39.51
N PHE A 104 50.20 39.64 -39.52
CA PHE A 104 51.66 39.75 -39.48
C PHE A 104 52.32 39.42 -40.84
N PHE A 105 51.54 39.41 -41.92
CA PHE A 105 52.01 39.37 -43.31
C PHE A 105 51.44 40.57 -44.05
#